data_AF-A0A957Q7Y0-F1
#
_entry.id   AF-A0A957Q7Y0-F1
#
_cell.length_a   1.000
_cell.length_b   1.000
_cell.length_c   1.000
_cell.angle_alpha   90.00
_cell.angle_beta   90.00
_cell.angle_gamma   90.00
#
_symmetry.space_group_name_H-M   'P 1'
#
loop_
_entity.id
_entity.type
_entity.pdbx_description
1 polymer ?
#
loop_
_entity_poly.entity_id
_entity_poly.type
_entity_poly.pdbx_seq_one_letter_code
_entity_poly.pdbx_strand_id
1 'polypeptide(L)' 'MQWQADKPRQGEILPLPTLWSLSQAWYHDRLSPTYRSRTVAQVEAIFASLGLTSDFWRLGYAADIPQK' A
#
# COMPACT_ATOMS: atom_id res chain seq x y z
N MET A 1 12.13 -7.19 -30.04
CA MET A 1 11.29 -6.86 -28.87
C MET A 1 12.22 -6.49 -27.73
N GLN A 2 12.30 -5.22 -27.32
CA GLN A 2 13.17 -4.80 -26.22
C GLN A 2 12.29 -4.46 -25.00
N TRP A 3 12.43 -5.24 -23.94
CA TRP A 3 11.81 -4.96 -22.65
C TRP A 3 12.53 -3.76 -22.02
N GLN A 4 11.90 -2.60 -21.98
CA GLN A 4 12.28 -1.55 -21.05
C GLN A 4 11.38 -1.71 -19.82
N ALA A 5 11.94 -2.18 -18.71
CA ALA A 5 11.28 -2.05 -17.43
C ALA A 5 11.45 -0.60 -16.99
N ASP A 6 10.34 0.09 -16.72
CA ASP A 6 10.40 1.40 -16.06
C ASP A 6 11.24 1.32 -14.80
N LYS A 7 11.99 2.39 -14.51
CA LYS A 7 12.85 2.45 -13.33
C LYS A 7 11.97 2.23 -12.09
N PRO A 8 12.23 1.19 -11.27
CA PRO A 8 11.37 0.89 -10.14
C PRO A 8 11.35 2.08 -9.17
N ARG A 9 10.17 2.43 -8.66
CA ARG A 9 10.04 3.41 -7.58
C ARG A 9 10.90 2.92 -6.41
N GLN A 10 11.74 3.81 -5.86
CA GLN A 10 12.51 3.48 -4.66
C GLN A 10 11.53 3.21 -3.51
N GLY A 11 11.74 2.10 -2.81
CA GLY A 11 11.02 1.79 -1.58
C GLY A 11 11.46 2.69 -0.43
N GLU A 12 10.70 2.63 0.66
CA GLU A 12 11.01 3.34 1.90
C GLU A 12 11.43 2.36 3.01
N ILE A 13 12.41 2.75 3.82
CA ILE A 13 12.86 1.98 4.98
C ILE A 13 11.99 2.35 6.18
N LEU A 14 11.41 1.34 6.84
CA LEU A 14 10.59 1.52 8.03
C LEU A 14 11.29 0.94 9.27
N PRO A 15 11.09 1.56 10.45
CA PRO A 15 11.37 0.89 11.71
C PRO A 15 10.56 -0.41 11.84
N LEU A 16 11.15 -1.45 12.41
CA LEU A 16 10.49 -2.75 12.59
C LEU A 16 9.13 -2.67 13.31
N PRO A 17 8.95 -1.85 14.37
CA PRO A 17 7.63 -1.71 15.01
C PRO A 17 6.57 -1.14 14.06
N THR A 18 6.94 -0.20 13.19
CA THR A 18 6.04 0.37 12.18
C THR A 18 5.64 -0.67 11.14
N LEU A 19 6.60 -1.46 10.65
CA LEU A 19 6.33 -2.57 9.73
C LEU A 19 5.41 -3.62 10.37
N TRP A 20 5.61 -3.92 11.66
CA TRP A 20 4.77 -4.86 12.40
C TRP A 20 3.33 -4.34 12.56
N SER A 21 3.15 -3.08 12.91
CA SER A 21 1.82 -2.44 12.97
C SER A 21 1.13 -2.43 11.61
N LEU A 22 1.88 -2.17 10.54
CA LEU A 22 1.35 -2.26 9.17
C LEU A 22 0.90 -3.68 8.84
N SER A 23 1.71 -4.69 9.13
CA SER A 23 1.36 -6.10 8.89
C SER A 23 0.07 -6.49 9.62
N GLN A 24 -0.05 -6.12 10.89
CA GLN A 24 -1.27 -6.37 11.66
C GLN A 24 -2.49 -5.69 11.04
N ALA A 25 -2.40 -4.40 10.72
CA ALA A 25 -3.50 -3.68 10.07
C ALA A 25 -3.86 -4.27 8.69
N TRP A 26 -2.87 -4.78 7.96
CA TRP A 26 -3.07 -5.33 6.63
C TRP A 26 -3.77 -6.69 6.62
N TYR A 27 -3.41 -7.55 7.58
CA TYR A 27 -3.88 -8.93 7.67
C TYR A 27 -5.02 -9.14 8.67
N HIS A 28 -5.36 -8.14 9.48
CA HIS A 28 -6.36 -8.23 10.56
C HIS A 28 -7.68 -8.90 10.14
N ASP A 29 -8.21 -8.56 8.97
CA ASP A 29 -9.49 -9.05 8.45
C ASP A 29 -9.34 -9.95 7.22
N ARG A 30 -8.12 -10.21 6.76
CA ARG A 30 -7.86 -10.75 5.41
C ARG A 30 -8.25 -12.21 5.26
N LEU A 31 -8.44 -12.91 6.38
CA LEU A 31 -8.96 -14.27 6.46
C LEU A 31 -10.45 -14.32 6.80
N SER A 32 -11.11 -13.17 6.99
CA SER A 32 -12.53 -13.12 7.25
C SER A 32 -13.31 -13.59 6.02
N PRO A 33 -14.35 -14.45 6.19
CA PRO A 33 -15.27 -14.80 5.10
C PRO A 33 -15.99 -13.58 4.51
N THR A 34 -16.08 -12.48 5.26
CA THR A 34 -16.69 -11.23 4.84
C THR A 34 -15.69 -10.23 4.24
N TYR A 35 -14.41 -10.61 4.11
CA TYR A 35 -13.38 -9.74 3.57
C TYR A 35 -13.76 -9.23 2.17
N ARG A 36 -13.46 -7.96 1.93
CA ARG A 36 -13.58 -7.29 0.65
C ARG A 36 -12.27 -6.58 0.36
N SER A 37 -11.89 -6.53 -0.91
CA SER A 37 -10.75 -5.72 -1.34
C SER A 37 -10.94 -4.28 -0.89
N ARG A 38 -9.89 -3.71 -0.28
CA ARG A 38 -9.89 -2.32 0.17
C ARG A 38 -9.84 -1.38 -1.03
N THR A 39 -10.59 -0.29 -0.96
CA THR A 39 -10.46 0.85 -1.87
C THR A 39 -9.13 1.58 -1.63
N VAL A 40 -8.68 2.35 -2.61
CA VAL A 40 -7.47 3.18 -2.47
C VAL A 40 -7.55 4.09 -1.24
N ALA A 41 -8.70 4.74 -1.04
CA ALA A 41 -8.93 5.60 0.12
C ALA A 41 -8.83 4.85 1.46
N GLN A 42 -9.33 3.61 1.54
CA GLN A 42 -9.20 2.78 2.75
C GLN A 42 -7.75 2.38 3.01
N VAL A 43 -6.98 2.11 1.97
CA VAL A 43 -5.55 1.79 2.10
C VAL A 43 -4.75 3.00 2.55
N GLU A 44 -4.98 4.17 1.94
CA GLU A 44 -4.32 5.42 2.36
C GLU A 44 -4.69 5.81 3.81
N ALA A 45 -5.92 5.53 4.25
CA ALA A 45 -6.31 5.73 5.65
C ALA A 45 -5.51 4.84 6.61
N ILE A 46 -5.23 3.58 6.25
CA ILE A 46 -4.37 2.68 7.05
C ILE A 46 -2.96 3.26 7.12
N PHE A 47 -2.39 3.70 6.01
CA PHE A 47 -1.05 4.30 5.98
C PHE A 47 -0.98 5.56 6.85
N ALA A 48 -1.94 6.47 6.71
CA ALA A 48 -2.04 7.68 7.51
C ALA A 48 -2.14 7.37 9.01
N SER A 49 -2.93 6.37 9.41
CA SER A 49 -3.06 5.96 10.82
C SER A 49 -1.75 5.44 11.43
N LEU A 50 -0.81 4.98 10.60
CA LEU A 50 0.49 4.45 10.99
C LEU A 50 1.63 5.47 10.82
N GLY A 51 1.31 6.72 10.44
CA GLY A 51 2.29 7.77 10.16
C GLY A 51 3.04 7.61 8.83
N LEU A 52 2.57 6.73 7.95
CA LEU A 52 3.17 6.47 6.64
C LEU A 52 2.64 7.49 5.61
N THR A 53 3.20 8.70 5.62
CA THR A 53 2.69 9.84 4.84
C THR A 53 3.62 10.37 3.75
N SER A 54 4.75 9.70 3.51
CA SER A 54 5.68 10.07 2.44
C SER A 54 5.04 9.90 1.05
N ASP A 55 5.65 10.46 0.00
CA ASP A 55 5.17 10.32 -1.37
C ASP A 55 5.14 8.86 -1.86
N PHE A 56 5.93 7.97 -1.26
CA PHE A 56 5.89 6.53 -1.57
C PHE A 56 4.54 5.90 -1.22
N TRP A 57 3.88 6.36 -0.15
CA TRP A 57 2.62 5.80 0.35
C TRP A 57 1.37 6.44 -0.26
N ARG A 58 1.52 7.44 -1.14
CA ARG A 58 0.42 8.08 -1.86
C ARG A 58 0.08 7.28 -3.11
N LEU A 59 -1.09 6.66 -3.10
CA LEU A 59 -1.54 5.78 -4.19
C LEU A 59 -2.21 6.55 -5.32
N GLY A 60 -2.69 7.77 -5.06
CA GLY A 60 -3.30 8.66 -6.06
C GLY A 60 -2.42 9.04 -7.26
N TYR A 61 -1.09 8.84 -7.19
CA TYR A 61 -0.17 9.05 -8.33
C TYR A 61 0.07 7.77 -9.15
N ALA A 62 -0.57 6.64 -8.81
CA ALA A 62 -0.54 5.40 -9.59
C ALA A 62 -1.88 5.10 -10.30
N ALA A 63 -2.83 6.05 -10.26
CA ALA A 63 -4.20 5.89 -10.75
C ALA A 63 -4.34 5.75 -12.28
N ASP A 64 -3.25 5.76 -13.04
CA ASP A 64 -3.24 5.42 -14.46
C ASP A 64 -3.28 3.90 -14.72
N ILE A 65 -3.32 3.07 -13.68
CA ILE A 65 -3.57 1.63 -13.81
C ILE A 65 -5.08 1.38 -13.74
N PRO A 66 -5.73 0.93 -14.85
CA PRO A 66 -7.15 0.64 -14.83
C PRO A 66 -7.46 -0.45 -13.80
N GLN A 67 -8.36 -0.15 -12.86
CA GLN A 67 -8.98 -1.17 -12.02
C GLN A 67 -9.82 -2.09 -12.92
N LYS A 68 -9.42 -3.35 -12.99
CA LYS A 68 -10.13 -4.42 -13.68
C LYS A 68 -11.34 -4.90 -12.88
#